data_AF-A0A444HH58-F1
#
_entry.id   AF-A0A444HH58-F1
#
_cell.length_a   1.000
_cell.length_b   1.000
_cell.length_c   1.000
_cell.angle_alpha   90.00
_cell.angle_beta   90.00
_cell.angle_gamma   90.00
#
_symmetry.space_group_name_H-M   'P 1'
#
loop_
_entity.id
_entity.type
_entity.pdbx_description
1 polymer ?
#
loop_
_entity_poly.entity_id
_entity_poly.type
_entity_poly.pdbx_seq_one_letter_code
_entity_poly.pdbx_strand_id
1 'polypeptide(L)' 'MTAIRFVAMPTTDAEHLWNGGCDAYDRLPETIVSDGPGHPCRHCLQNIDAGEALLVFAYRP' A
#
# COMPACT_ATOMS: atom_id res chain seq x y z
N MET A 1 1.74 -30.09 6.45
CA MET A 1 2.44 -28.88 6.00
C MET A 1 1.56 -27.69 6.31
N THR A 2 2.05 -26.72 7.07
CA THR A 2 1.32 -25.47 7.32
C THR A 2 1.57 -24.53 6.14
N ALA A 3 0.51 -24.13 5.43
CA ALA A 3 0.62 -23.19 4.33
C ALA A 3 0.81 -21.76 4.85
N ILE A 4 1.76 -21.02 4.29
CA ILE A 4 1.92 -19.58 4.57
C ILE A 4 0.79 -18.85 3.85
N ARG A 5 0.10 -17.95 4.57
CA ARG A 5 -0.95 -17.11 4.02
C ARG A 5 -0.55 -15.65 4.14
N PHE A 6 -0.60 -14.94 3.02
CA PHE A 6 -0.51 -13.49 3.00
C PHE A 6 -1.93 -12.91 3.11
N VAL A 7 -2.10 -11.93 3.99
CA VAL A 7 -3.37 -11.23 4.20
C VAL A 7 -3.21 -9.82 3.68
N ALA A 8 -4.13 -9.42 2.81
CA ALA A 8 -4.21 -8.07 2.25
C ALA A 8 -4.62 -7.07 3.33
N MET A 9 -4.17 -5.83 3.18
CA MET A 9 -4.74 -4.68 3.88
C MET A 9 -6.25 -4.60 3.58
N PRO A 10 -7.12 -4.38 4.59
CA PRO A 10 -8.55 -4.16 4.40
C PRO A 10 -8.82 -3.00 3.43
N THR A 11 -9.88 -3.12 2.62
CA THR A 11 -10.29 -2.06 1.68
C THR A 11 -10.55 -0.73 2.39
N THR A 12 -11.08 -0.77 3.60
CA THR A 12 -11.37 0.43 4.40
C THR A 12 -10.12 1.25 4.73
N ASP A 13 -9.01 0.58 5.02
CA ASP A 13 -7.75 1.24 5.35
C ASP A 13 -7.12 1.83 4.08
N ALA A 14 -7.21 1.10 2.96
CA ALA A 14 -6.75 1.57 1.66
C ALA A 14 -7.55 2.81 1.21
N GLU A 15 -8.88 2.77 1.33
CA GLU A 15 -9.77 3.89 1.03
C GLU A 15 -9.47 5.11 1.91
N HIS A 16 -9.17 4.90 3.20
CA HIS A 16 -8.78 6.00 4.08
C HIS A 16 -7.57 6.76 3.51
N LEU A 17 -6.53 6.04 3.09
CA LEU A 17 -5.30 6.63 2.57
C LEU A 17 -5.49 7.23 1.17
N TRP A 18 -6.24 6.57 0.28
CA TRP A 18 -6.56 7.11 -1.05
C TRP A 18 -7.33 8.42 -0.99
N ASN A 19 -8.14 8.60 0.05
CA ASN A 19 -8.90 9.83 0.28
C ASN A 19 -8.12 10.89 1.08
N GLY A 20 -6.80 10.75 1.24
CA GLY A 20 -5.93 11.72 1.91
C GLY A 20 -5.87 11.59 3.43
N GLY A 21 -6.28 10.43 3.96
CA GLY A 21 -6.13 10.08 5.37
C GLY A 21 -4.67 9.93 5.80
N CYS A 22 -4.43 10.02 7.10
CA CYS A 22 -3.10 9.85 7.67
C CYS A 22 -2.72 8.37 7.84
N ASP A 23 -1.42 8.12 7.87
CA ASP A 23 -0.85 6.83 8.17
C ASP A 23 -0.88 6.50 9.68
N ALA A 24 -0.32 5.34 10.07
CA ALA A 24 -0.32 4.88 11.46
C ALA A 24 0.45 5.76 12.45
N TYR A 25 1.13 6.82 11.98
CA TYR A 25 1.88 7.77 12.80
C TYR A 25 1.42 9.22 12.57
N ASP A 26 0.17 9.42 12.14
CA ASP A 26 -0.43 10.73 11.88
C ASP A 26 0.28 11.55 10.80
N ARG A 27 0.89 10.88 9.81
CA ARG A 27 1.57 11.53 8.68
C ARG A 27 0.80 11.33 7.39
N LEU A 28 0.84 12.32 6.51
CA LEU A 28 0.25 12.19 5.17
C LEU A 28 1.10 11.23 4.31
N PRO A 29 0.48 10.32 3.55
CA PRO A 29 1.18 9.50 2.57
C PRO A 29 1.92 10.33 1.53
N GLU A 30 3.11 9.88 1.13
CA GLU A 30 3.86 10.47 0.04
C GLU A 30 3.45 9.84 -1.29
N THR A 31 3.28 10.66 -2.34
CA THR A 31 3.00 10.16 -3.68
C THR A 31 4.28 10.12 -4.50
N ILE A 32 4.62 8.94 -5.02
CA ILE A 32 5.74 8.76 -5.95
C ILE A 32 5.26 8.04 -7.21
N VAL A 33 6.11 8.04 -8.25
CA VAL A 33 5.90 7.23 -9.45
C VAL A 33 6.76 5.97 -9.33
N SER A 34 6.17 4.81 -9.58
CA SER A 34 6.89 3.52 -9.58
C SER A 34 7.95 3.52 -10.68
N ASP A 35 9.17 3.12 -10.35
CA ASP A 35 10.26 2.87 -11.31
C ASP A 35 10.23 1.44 -11.88
N GLY A 36 9.28 0.60 -11.43
CA GLY A 36 9.04 -0.75 -11.92
C GLY A 36 8.88 -1.80 -10.81
N PRO A 37 9.32 -3.06 -11.05
CA PRO A 37 9.08 -4.16 -10.12
C PRO A 37 9.88 -3.96 -8.83
N GLY A 38 9.17 -3.60 -7.77
CA GLY A 38 9.77 -3.25 -6.47
C GLY A 38 8.76 -2.68 -5.47
N HIS A 39 7.58 -2.28 -5.95
CA HIS A 39 6.53 -1.67 -5.17
C HIS A 39 5.32 -2.61 -5.02
N PRO A 40 5.31 -3.54 -4.04
CA PRO A 40 4.15 -4.39 -3.78
C PRO A 40 3.02 -3.59 -3.14
N CYS A 41 1.86 -3.56 -3.77
CA CYS A 41 0.65 -2.98 -3.20
C CYS A 41 0.18 -3.82 -2.01
N ARG A 42 0.03 -3.18 -0.84
CA ARG A 42 -0.37 -3.87 0.39
C ARG A 42 -1.84 -4.31 0.40
N HIS A 43 -2.67 -3.68 -0.42
CA HIS A 43 -4.08 -4.04 -0.61
C HIS A 43 -4.25 -5.12 -1.69
N CYS A 44 -3.72 -4.90 -2.90
CA CYS A 44 -3.92 -5.82 -4.02
C CYS A 44 -3.04 -7.10 -3.91
N LEU A 45 -1.95 -7.06 -3.14
CA LEU A 45 -0.93 -8.11 -3.09
C LEU A 45 -0.28 -8.40 -4.46
N GLN A 46 -0.14 -7.34 -5.27
CA GLN A 46 0.48 -7.36 -6.60
C GLN A 46 1.49 -6.21 -6.69
N ASN A 47 2.47 -6.32 -7.60
CA ASN A 47 3.40 -5.22 -7.87
C ASN A 47 2.68 -4.12 -8.67
N ILE A 48 3.03 -2.87 -8.39
CA ILE A 48 2.60 -1.69 -9.12
C ILE A 48 3.52 -1.50 -10.34
N ASP A 49 2.94 -1.25 -11.51
CA ASP A 49 3.70 -1.18 -12.76
C ASP A 49 4.53 0.12 -12.86
N ALA A 50 5.61 0.08 -13.65
CA ALA A 50 6.44 1.26 -13.89
C ALA A 50 5.61 2.39 -14.51
N GLY A 51 5.79 3.62 -14.01
CA GLY A 51 5.05 4.80 -14.48
C GLY A 51 3.70 5.02 -13.79
N GLU A 52 3.24 4.08 -12.95
CA GLU A 52 2.03 4.29 -12.14
C GLU A 52 2.33 5.05 -10.86
N ALA A 53 1.38 5.88 -10.41
CA ALA A 53 1.46 6.58 -9.13
C ALA A 53 1.16 5.62 -7.97
N LEU A 54 1.90 5.74 -6.88
CA LEU A 54 1.69 4.96 -5.66
C LEU A 54 1.85 5.82 -4.40
N LEU A 55 1.26 5.32 -3.31
CA LEU A 55 1.38 5.93 -1.99
C LEU A 55 2.41 5.18 -1.14
N VAL A 56 3.35 5.93 -0.57
CA VAL A 56 4.32 5.46 0.43
C VAL A 56 3.86 5.95 1.79
N PHE A 57 3.65 5.01 2.73
CA PHE A 57 3.12 5.28 4.05
C PHE A 57 3.49 4.18 5.05
N ALA A 58 3.38 4.47 6.34
CA ALA A 58 3.54 3.46 7.38
C ALA A 58 2.21 2.76 7.71
N TYR A 59 2.13 1.46 7.44
CA TYR A 59 0.96 0.64 7.79
C TYR A 59 1.20 -0.20 9.04
N ARG A 60 0.20 -0.27 9.93
CA ARG A 60 0.18 -1.13 11.12
C ARG A 60 -1.20 -1.80 11.25
N PRO A 61 -1.33 -3.09 10.89
CA PRO A 61 -2.55 -3.87 11.12
C PRO A 61 -2.74 -4.26 12.59
#